data_AF-A0A1F8XGD8-F1
#
_entry.id   AF-A0A1F8XGD8-F1
#
_cell.length_a   1.000
_cell.length_b   1.000
_cell.length_c   1.000
_cell.angle_alpha   90.00
_cell.angle_beta   90.00
_cell.angle_gamma   90.00
#
_symmetry.space_group_name_H-M   'P 1'
#
loop_
_entity.id
_entity.type
_entity.pdbx_description
1 polymer ?
#
loop_
_entity_poly.entity_id
_entity_poly.type
_entity_poly.pdbx_seq_one_letter_code
_entity_poly.pdbx_strand_id
1 'polypeptide(L)'
;MTILLAGMATFAFTTVLTIAGVGAAFILIPVFLYLGVDLRTAMGTALLLNAVSMAAACVRFVRARLVDFPTAVPILAVAVPLAPLGAYTSRYLPVVTLKWLFVGFLLSAGTLVLEVVGGILSGSLALLSDAVHVLLDLLSLLPRSRRCGMMQTSGASHEVK
;
A
#
# COMPACT_ATOMS: atom_id res chain seq x y z
N MET A 1 -14.50 -30.75 3.67
CA MET A 1 -13.27 -30.73 2.85
C MET A 1 -12.91 -29.33 2.36
N THR A 2 -13.85 -28.58 1.79
CA THR A 2 -13.67 -27.20 1.30
C THR A 2 -13.24 -26.19 2.37
N ILE A 3 -13.82 -26.26 3.58
CA ILE A 3 -13.51 -25.36 4.69
C ILE A 3 -12.06 -25.54 5.18
N LEU A 4 -11.58 -26.79 5.17
CA LEU A 4 -10.22 -27.15 5.57
C LEU A 4 -9.19 -26.64 4.54
N LEU A 5 -9.52 -26.77 3.26
CA LEU A 5 -8.71 -26.24 2.16
C LEU A 5 -8.64 -24.71 2.20
N ALA A 6 -9.78 -24.04 2.43
CA ALA A 6 -9.85 -22.59 2.57
C ALA A 6 -9.04 -22.11 3.77
N GLY A 7 -9.14 -22.79 4.92
CA GLY A 7 -8.36 -22.45 6.12
C GLY A 7 -6.85 -22.55 5.90
N MET A 8 -6.37 -23.61 5.24
CA MET A 8 -4.96 -23.75 4.90
C MET A 8 -4.48 -22.66 3.92
N ALA A 9 -5.29 -22.34 2.91
CA ALA A 9 -4.96 -21.29 1.94
C ALA A 9 -4.89 -19.91 2.61
N THR A 10 -5.87 -19.55 3.45
CA THR A 10 -5.87 -18.28 4.18
C THR A 10 -4.70 -18.19 5.15
N PHE A 11 -4.36 -19.29 5.85
CA PHE A 11 -3.22 -19.32 6.75
C PHE A 11 -1.89 -19.09 6.03
N ALA A 12 -1.66 -19.77 4.90
CA ALA A 12 -0.47 -19.58 4.09
C ALA A 12 -0.39 -18.13 3.57
N PHE A 13 -1.50 -17.61 3.06
CA PHE A 13 -1.58 -16.25 2.53
C PHE A 13 -1.30 -15.18 3.61
N THR A 14 -1.96 -15.27 4.76
CA THR A 14 -1.73 -14.36 5.90
C THR A 14 -0.28 -14.42 6.39
N THR A 15 0.34 -15.60 6.37
CA THR A 15 1.75 -15.74 6.75
C THR A 15 2.66 -14.98 5.79
N VAL A 16 2.46 -15.14 4.48
CA VAL A 16 3.21 -14.40 3.45
C VAL A 16 2.99 -12.89 3.60
N LEU A 17 1.75 -12.44 3.79
CA LEU A 17 1.42 -11.02 3.97
C LEU A 17 2.06 -10.42 5.23
N THR A 18 2.17 -11.22 6.29
CA THR A 18 2.83 -10.84 7.54
C THR A 18 4.34 -10.73 7.35
N ILE A 19 4.97 -11.67 6.64
CA ILE A 19 6.39 -11.62 6.29
C ILE A 19 6.68 -10.42 5.38
N ALA A 20 5.78 -10.11 4.44
CA ALA A 20 5.89 -8.95 3.56
C ALA A 20 5.82 -7.60 4.30
N GLY A 21 5.43 -7.58 5.57
CA GLY A 21 5.46 -6.38 6.41
C GLY A 21 4.28 -5.41 6.23
N VAL A 22 3.24 -5.82 5.49
CA VAL A 22 2.02 -5.01 5.26
C VAL A 22 1.09 -5.03 6.49
N GLY A 23 1.10 -6.12 7.26
CA GLY A 23 0.48 -6.21 8.58
C GLY A 23 -1.00 -5.80 8.64
N ALA A 24 -1.41 -5.25 9.79
CA ALA A 24 -2.77 -4.79 10.05
C ALA A 24 -3.12 -3.44 9.40
N ALA A 25 -2.12 -2.72 8.86
CA ALA A 25 -2.28 -1.36 8.36
C ALA A 25 -3.28 -1.27 7.19
N PHE A 26 -3.31 -2.29 6.33
CA PHE A 26 -4.23 -2.38 5.20
C PHE A 26 -5.71 -2.37 5.62
N ILE A 27 -6.03 -3.04 6.72
CA ILE A 27 -7.40 -3.15 7.26
C ILE A 27 -7.76 -1.91 8.07
N LEU A 28 -6.77 -1.29 8.72
CA LEU A 28 -6.98 -0.17 9.62
C LEU A 28 -7.48 1.09 8.92
N ILE A 29 -7.01 1.36 7.70
CA ILE A 29 -7.36 2.57 6.93
C ILE A 29 -8.86 2.63 6.58
N PRO A 30 -9.47 1.60 5.94
CA PRO A 30 -10.91 1.62 5.66
C PRO A 30 -11.75 1.62 6.94
N VAL A 31 -11.30 0.96 8.01
CA VAL A 31 -11.97 1.00 9.32
C VAL A 31 -11.99 2.41 9.90
N PHE A 32 -10.86 3.13 9.86
CA PHE A 32 -10.81 4.52 10.34
C PHE A 32 -11.63 5.48 9.48
N LEU A 33 -11.69 5.26 8.17
CA LEU A 33 -12.58 6.02 7.28
C LEU A 33 -14.05 5.77 7.60
N TYR A 34 -14.43 4.54 7.96
CA TYR A 34 -15.79 4.23 8.41
C TYR A 34 -16.14 4.89 9.74
N LEU A 35 -15.16 5.07 10.63
CA LEU A 35 -15.31 5.82 11.89
C LEU A 35 -15.38 7.35 11.69
N GLY A 36 -15.29 7.86 10.45
CA GLY A 36 -15.37 9.30 10.16
C GLY A 36 -14.10 10.09 10.49
N VAL A 37 -12.97 9.41 10.72
CA VAL A 37 -11.67 10.05 11.01
C VAL A 37 -11.02 10.52 9.70
N ASP A 38 -10.40 11.71 9.74
CA ASP A 38 -9.67 12.26 8.59
C ASP A 38 -8.57 11.30 8.11
N LEU A 39 -8.47 11.15 6.77
CA LEU A 39 -7.55 10.21 6.12
C LEU A 39 -6.10 10.42 6.58
N ARG A 40 -5.68 11.67 6.80
CA ARG A 40 -4.30 11.99 7.21
C ARG A 40 -3.99 11.43 8.60
N THR A 41 -4.95 11.46 9.51
CA THR A 41 -4.83 10.91 10.86
C THR A 41 -4.79 9.38 10.82
N ALA A 42 -5.67 8.77 10.01
CA ALA A 42 -5.74 7.32 9.84
C ALA A 42 -4.43 6.69 9.33
N MET A 43 -3.77 7.33 8.35
CA MET A 43 -2.48 6.87 7.84
C MET A 43 -1.37 6.97 8.89
N GLY A 44 -1.35 8.06 9.67
CA GLY A 44 -0.38 8.23 10.76
C GLY A 44 -0.51 7.14 11.82
N THR A 45 -1.74 6.84 12.26
CA THR A 45 -2.00 5.77 13.22
C THR A 45 -1.66 4.39 12.67
N ALA A 46 -1.96 4.12 11.39
CA ALA A 46 -1.63 2.85 10.74
C ALA A 46 -0.11 2.63 10.65
N LEU A 47 0.65 3.65 10.27
CA LEU A 47 2.12 3.61 10.24
C LEU A 47 2.71 3.38 11.63
N LEU A 48 2.18 4.07 12.65
CA LEU A 48 2.65 3.92 14.03
C LEU A 48 2.40 2.50 14.54
N LEU A 49 1.20 1.95 14.35
CA LEU A 49 0.87 0.58 14.74
C LEU A 49 1.72 -0.46 14.01
N ASN A 50 2.00 -0.25 12.71
CA ASN A 50 2.91 -1.13 11.98
C ASN A 50 4.35 -1.05 12.54
N ALA A 51 4.84 0.15 12.84
CA ALA A 51 6.16 0.32 13.43
C ALA A 51 6.29 -0.38 14.80
N VAL A 52 5.27 -0.28 15.66
CA VAL A 52 5.24 -0.98 16.96
C VAL A 52 5.23 -2.50 16.77
N SER A 53 4.41 -3.01 15.84
CA SER A 53 4.36 -4.44 15.51
C SER A 53 5.71 -4.96 14.99
N MET A 54 6.31 -4.22 14.05
CA MET A 54 7.61 -4.57 13.46
C MET A 54 8.75 -4.46 14.49
N ALA A 55 8.70 -3.48 15.40
CA ALA A 55 9.67 -3.38 16.48
C ALA A 55 9.59 -4.60 17.41
N ALA A 56 8.38 -5.04 17.78
CA ALA A 56 8.19 -6.24 18.58
C ALA A 56 8.72 -7.49 17.85
N ALA A 57 8.43 -7.65 16.55
CA ALA A 57 8.95 -8.74 15.73
C ALA A 57 10.49 -8.71 15.65
N CYS A 58 11.07 -7.53 15.44
CA CYS A 58 12.52 -7.33 15.38
C CYS A 58 13.20 -7.73 16.70
N VAL A 59 12.65 -7.32 17.85
CA VAL A 59 13.16 -7.74 19.17
C VAL A 59 13.13 -9.27 19.34
N ARG A 60 12.09 -9.94 18.82
CA ARG A 60 12.02 -11.41 18.84
C ARG A 60 13.08 -12.05 17.94
N PHE A 61 13.30 -11.53 16.74
CA PHE A 61 14.32 -12.05 15.81
C PHE A 61 15.75 -11.82 16.29
N VAL A 62 16.04 -10.64 16.86
CA VAL A 62 17.35 -10.33 17.44
C VAL A 62 17.66 -11.26 18.61
N ARG A 63 16.67 -11.55 19.48
CA ARG A 63 16.84 -12.52 20.58
C ARG A 63 17.06 -13.95 20.09
N ALA A 64 16.48 -14.32 18.95
CA ALA A 64 16.69 -15.63 18.33
C ALA A 64 18.05 -15.76 17.61
N ARG A 65 18.87 -14.69 17.57
CA ARG A 65 20.14 -14.60 16.79
C ARG A 65 19.99 -14.96 15.30
N LEU A 66 18.81 -14.78 14.73
CA LEU A 66 18.53 -15.04 13.31
C LEU A 66 18.84 -13.85 12.39
N VAL A 67 19.66 -12.90 12.84
CA VAL A 67 19.91 -11.64 12.12
C VAL A 67 21.36 -11.59 11.63
N ASP A 68 21.52 -11.65 10.32
CA ASP A 68 22.80 -11.40 9.65
C ASP A 68 23.08 -9.90 9.60
N PHE A 69 23.73 -9.39 10.65
CA PHE A 69 24.15 -7.98 10.77
C PHE A 69 24.90 -7.41 9.56
N PRO A 70 25.81 -8.14 8.85
CA PRO A 70 26.50 -7.56 7.70
C PRO A 70 25.56 -7.22 6.53
N THR A 71 24.45 -7.93 6.39
CA THR A 71 23.45 -7.69 5.32
C THR A 71 22.34 -6.75 5.79
N ALA A 72 21.96 -6.84 7.07
CA ALA A 72 20.90 -6.00 7.64
C ALA A 72 21.30 -4.52 7.74
N VAL A 73 22.54 -4.22 8.13
CA VAL A 73 23.02 -2.85 8.31
C VAL A 73 22.95 -1.99 7.04
N PRO A 74 23.45 -2.42 5.86
CA PRO A 74 23.35 -1.60 4.64
C PRO A 74 21.89 -1.39 4.19
N ILE A 75 21.03 -2.41 4.35
CA ILE A 75 19.60 -2.28 4.06
C ILE A 75 18.94 -1.26 4.99
N LEU A 76 19.21 -1.34 6.30
CA LEU A 76 18.70 -0.36 7.26
C LEU A 76 19.25 1.05 7.00
N ALA A 77 20.51 1.18 6.64
CA ALA A 77 21.15 2.46 6.37
C ALA A 77 20.46 3.23 5.23
N VAL A 78 19.93 2.52 4.23
CA VAL A 78 19.15 3.13 3.14
C VAL A 78 17.67 3.27 3.51
N ALA A 79 17.07 2.28 4.17
CA ALA A 79 15.64 2.29 4.49
C ALA A 79 15.26 3.35 5.53
N VAL A 80 16.08 3.55 6.57
CA VAL A 80 15.83 4.51 7.65
C VAL A 80 15.69 5.95 7.16
N PRO A 81 16.57 6.51 6.31
CA PRO A 81 16.38 7.85 5.76
C PRO A 81 15.28 7.91 4.69
N LEU A 82 15.01 6.80 3.98
CA LEU A 82 13.98 6.77 2.94
C LEU A 82 12.55 6.83 3.51
N ALA A 83 12.32 6.23 4.68
CA ALA A 83 11.01 6.25 5.37
C ALA A 83 10.48 7.67 5.69
N PRO A 84 11.23 8.56 6.38
CA PRO A 84 10.79 9.94 6.63
C PRO A 84 10.71 10.75 5.34
N LEU A 85 11.54 10.45 4.33
CA LEU A 85 11.50 11.12 3.03
C LEU A 85 10.18 10.82 2.28
N GLY A 86 9.70 9.58 2.35
CA GLY A 86 8.38 9.18 1.87
C GLY A 86 7.24 9.84 2.64
N ALA A 87 7.33 9.89 3.98
CA ALA A 87 6.34 10.55 4.82
C ALA A 87 6.27 12.07 4.57
N TYR A 88 7.41 12.71 4.33
CA TYR A 88 7.52 14.13 4.04
C TYR A 88 6.91 14.47 2.68
N THR A 89 7.19 13.65 1.67
CA THR A 89 6.58 13.79 0.33
C THR A 89 5.05 13.69 0.39
N SER A 90 4.52 12.86 1.30
CA SER A 90 3.08 12.68 1.50
C SER A 90 2.37 13.90 2.13
N ARG A 91 3.09 14.88 2.68
CA ARG A 91 2.50 16.16 3.12
C ARG A 91 2.15 17.09 1.95
N TYR A 92 2.87 16.99 0.83
CA TYR A 92 2.66 17.87 -0.34
C TYR A 92 1.55 17.38 -1.29
N LEU A 93 1.01 16.18 -1.07
CA LEU A 93 -0.06 15.62 -1.89
C LEU A 93 -1.44 16.04 -1.34
N PRO A 94 -2.35 16.54 -2.20
CA PRO A 94 -3.71 16.83 -1.79
C PRO A 94 -4.44 15.53 -1.42
N VAL A 95 -5.33 15.60 -0.43
CA VAL A 95 -6.08 14.44 0.10
C VAL A 95 -6.85 13.66 -0.98
N VAL A 96 -7.32 14.34 -2.03
CA VAL A 96 -7.97 13.70 -3.18
C VAL A 96 -7.02 12.76 -3.93
N THR A 97 -5.80 13.20 -4.24
CA THR A 97 -4.80 12.36 -4.93
C THR A 97 -4.36 11.20 -4.04
N LEU A 98 -4.22 11.45 -2.73
CA LEU A 98 -3.81 10.42 -1.77
C LEU A 98 -4.87 9.32 -1.62
N LYS A 99 -6.15 9.69 -1.64
CA LYS A 99 -7.28 8.75 -1.66
C LYS A 99 -7.29 7.89 -2.93
N TRP A 100 -7.05 8.49 -4.10
CA TRP A 100 -6.95 7.75 -5.37
C TRP A 100 -5.75 6.81 -5.43
N LEU A 101 -4.59 7.24 -4.90
CA LEU A 101 -3.39 6.39 -4.79
C LEU A 101 -3.67 5.18 -3.90
N PHE A 102 -4.35 5.38 -2.77
CA PHE A 102 -4.73 4.29 -1.87
C PHE A 102 -5.72 3.31 -2.52
N VAL A 103 -6.74 3.81 -3.24
CA VAL A 103 -7.65 2.95 -4.00
C VAL A 103 -6.90 2.15 -5.08
N GLY A 104 -5.99 2.79 -5.81
CA GLY A 104 -5.14 2.11 -6.80
C GLY A 104 -4.26 1.02 -6.17
N PHE A 105 -3.70 1.29 -5.00
CA PHE A 105 -2.95 0.30 -4.21
C PHE A 105 -3.84 -0.87 -3.76
N LEU A 106 -5.07 -0.60 -3.30
CA LEU A 106 -6.03 -1.64 -2.92
C LEU A 106 -6.43 -2.54 -4.09
N LEU A 107 -6.67 -1.94 -5.26
CA LEU A 107 -6.98 -2.67 -6.48
C LEU A 107 -5.79 -3.53 -6.90
N SER A 108 -4.59 -2.97 -6.92
CA SER A 108 -3.36 -3.70 -7.23
C SER A 108 -3.12 -4.87 -6.29
N ALA A 109 -3.27 -4.65 -4.98
CA ALA A 109 -3.15 -5.70 -3.98
C ALA A 109 -4.22 -6.80 -4.18
N GLY A 110 -5.46 -6.41 -4.47
CA GLY A 110 -6.55 -7.33 -4.78
C GLY A 110 -6.25 -8.20 -6.01
N THR A 111 -5.73 -7.61 -7.09
CA THR A 111 -5.32 -8.34 -8.28
C THR A 111 -4.20 -9.34 -7.97
N LEU A 112 -3.20 -8.94 -7.18
CA LEU A 112 -2.13 -9.84 -6.73
C LEU A 112 -2.71 -11.05 -5.96
N VAL A 113 -3.66 -10.84 -5.05
CA VAL A 113 -4.30 -11.97 -4.32
C VAL A 113 -5.06 -12.87 -5.29
N LEU A 114 -5.85 -12.28 -6.18
CA LEU A 114 -6.68 -13.02 -7.14
C LEU A 114 -5.80 -13.88 -8.06
N GLU A 115 -4.65 -13.35 -8.49
CA GLU A 115 -3.69 -14.04 -9.35
C GLU A 115 -2.84 -15.05 -8.60
N VAL A 116 -2.43 -14.80 -7.36
CA VAL A 116 -1.74 -15.81 -6.54
C VAL A 116 -2.67 -17.01 -6.32
N VAL A 117 -3.94 -16.77 -6.02
CA VAL A 117 -4.94 -17.83 -5.85
C VAL A 117 -5.25 -18.51 -7.19
N GLY A 118 -5.43 -17.75 -8.27
CA GLY A 118 -5.66 -18.28 -9.62
C GLY A 118 -4.48 -19.07 -10.18
N GLY A 119 -3.26 -18.63 -9.92
CA GLY A 119 -2.01 -19.28 -10.33
C GLY A 119 -1.78 -20.60 -9.59
N ILE A 120 -2.15 -20.68 -8.31
CA ILE A 120 -2.11 -21.94 -7.55
C ILE A 120 -3.15 -22.95 -8.08
N LEU A 121 -4.31 -22.48 -8.58
CA LEU A 121 -5.37 -23.33 -9.13
C LEU A 121 -5.12 -23.77 -10.60
N SER A 122 -4.49 -22.94 -11.43
CA SER A 122 -4.30 -23.20 -12.87
C SER A 122 -2.87 -23.56 -13.29
N GLY A 123 -1.86 -23.41 -12.43
CA GLY A 123 -0.48 -23.84 -12.70
C GLY A 123 0.27 -23.05 -13.78
N SER A 124 -0.19 -21.86 -14.18
CA SER A 124 0.38 -21.08 -15.28
C SER A 124 0.82 -19.67 -14.86
N LEU A 125 2.10 -19.36 -15.09
CA LEU A 125 2.80 -18.09 -14.79
C LEU A 125 2.47 -16.93 -15.75
N ALA A 126 1.67 -17.17 -16.80
CA ALA A 126 1.37 -16.19 -17.84
C ALA A 126 0.56 -14.97 -17.33
N LEU A 127 -0.20 -15.11 -16.23
CA LEU A 127 -1.00 -14.04 -15.64
C LEU A 127 -0.18 -12.95 -14.92
N LEU A 128 0.98 -13.33 -14.37
CA LEU A 128 1.82 -12.44 -13.55
C LEU A 128 2.44 -11.29 -14.38
N SER A 129 2.56 -11.46 -15.70
CA SER A 129 3.10 -10.46 -16.64
C SER A 129 2.07 -9.41 -17.08
N ASP A 130 0.79 -9.79 -17.15
CA ASP A 130 -0.30 -8.89 -17.55
C ASP A 130 -0.73 -7.96 -16.40
N ALA A 131 -0.66 -8.43 -15.15
CA ALA A 131 -0.91 -7.61 -13.96
C ALA A 131 0.06 -6.44 -13.81
N VAL A 132 1.34 -6.67 -14.12
CA VAL A 132 2.38 -5.63 -14.08
C VAL A 132 2.07 -4.55 -15.12
N HIS A 133 1.53 -4.92 -16.29
CA HIS A 133 1.12 -3.97 -17.32
C HIS A 133 -0.08 -3.14 -16.87
N VAL A 134 -1.12 -3.76 -16.29
CA VAL A 134 -2.30 -3.03 -15.80
C VAL A 134 -1.94 -2.08 -14.65
N LEU A 135 -1.02 -2.48 -13.77
CA LEU A 135 -0.51 -1.63 -12.71
C LEU A 135 0.31 -0.45 -13.24
N LEU A 136 1.14 -0.68 -14.27
CA LEU A 136 1.93 0.36 -14.94
C LEU A 136 1.02 1.35 -15.68
N ASP A 137 -0.08 0.86 -16.26
CA ASP A 137 -1.07 1.68 -16.97
C ASP A 137 -1.97 2.47 -16.00
N LEU A 138 -2.29 1.92 -14.83
CA LEU A 138 -2.97 2.68 -13.77
C LEU A 138 -2.03 3.75 -13.16
N LEU A 139 -0.73 3.46 -13.05
CA LEU A 139 0.28 4.44 -12.62
C LEU A 139 0.48 5.55 -13.66
N SER A 140 0.28 5.27 -14.96
CA SER A 140 0.36 6.25 -16.05
C SER A 140 -0.85 7.21 -16.10
N LEU A 141 -1.98 6.83 -15.50
CA LEU A 141 -3.17 7.69 -15.35
C LEU A 141 -3.13 8.63 -14.13
N LEU A 142 -2.32 8.30 -13.12
CA LEU A 142 -2.19 9.09 -11.90
C LEU A 142 -1.58 10.52 -12.05
N PRO A 143 -0.75 10.87 -13.06
CA PRO A 143 -0.22 12.22 -13.22
C PRO A 143 -1.17 13.18 -13.96
N ARG A 144 -2.19 12.68 -14.69
CA ARG A 144 -2.95 13.51 -15.64
C ARG A 144 -4.05 14.37 -14.99
N SER A 145 -4.35 14.16 -13.71
CA SER A 145 -5.31 14.98 -12.95
C SER A 145 -4.79 16.40 -12.61
N ARG A 146 -3.48 16.67 -12.71
CA ARG A 146 -2.95 18.04 -12.47
C ARG A 146 -3.22 19.06 -13.59
N ARG A 147 -3.95 18.70 -14.66
CA ARG A 147 -4.17 19.61 -15.80
C ARG A 147 -5.64 19.95 -16.09
N CYS A 148 -6.59 19.54 -15.24
CA CYS A 148 -8.01 19.91 -15.38
C CYS A 148 -8.52 20.63 -14.12
N GLY A 149 -7.77 21.64 -13.66
CA GLY A 149 -8.14 22.50 -12.54
C GLY A 149 -7.62 23.93 -12.63
N MET A 150 -6.85 24.27 -13.68
CA MET A 150 -6.34 25.63 -13.91
C MET A 150 -6.76 26.18 -15.30
N MET A 151 -7.97 25.86 -15.75
CA MET A 151 -8.50 26.40 -17.01
C MET A 151 -10.01 26.72 -16.93
N GLN A 152 -10.51 27.09 -15.75
CA GLN A 152 -11.89 27.59 -15.57
C GLN A 152 -12.00 28.85 -14.68
N THR A 153 -10.88 29.51 -14.38
CA THR A 153 -10.88 30.83 -13.72
C THR A 153 -10.26 31.88 -14.65
N SER A 154 -10.82 32.06 -15.84
CA SER A 154 -10.61 33.29 -16.62
C SER A 154 -11.70 33.42 -17.68
N GLY A 155 -12.62 34.37 -17.47
CA GLY A 155 -13.33 35.02 -18.57
C GLY A 155 -14.70 34.48 -18.98
N ALA A 156 -15.66 34.42 -18.06
CA ALA A 156 -17.07 34.59 -18.43
C ALA A 156 -17.81 35.49 -17.43
N SER A 157 -18.21 36.66 -17.91
CA SER A 157 -19.26 37.57 -17.40
C SER A 157 -18.99 38.49 -16.21
N HIS A 158 -18.38 39.64 -16.51
CA HIS A 158 -18.84 41.01 -16.18
C HIS A 158 -17.96 41.93 -17.06
N GLU A 159 -18.43 42.58 -18.12
CA GLU A 159 -19.18 43.83 -18.01
C GLU A 159 -19.90 44.15 -19.34
N VAL A 160 -21.21 44.31 -19.24
CA VAL A 160 -22.09 44.96 -20.21
C VAL A 160 -22.34 46.37 -19.67
N LYS A 161 -21.70 47.39 -20.26
CA LYS A 161 -22.29 48.67 -20.72
C LYS A 161 -21.20 49.68 -21.06
#